data_AF-A0A949BYE5-F1
#
_entry.id   AF-A0A949BYE5-F1
#
_cell.length_a   1.000
_cell.length_b   1.000
_cell.length_c   1.000
_cell.angle_alpha   90.00
_cell.angle_beta   90.00
_cell.angle_gamma   90.00
#
_symmetry.space_group_name_H-M   'P 1'
#
loop_
_entity.id
_entity.type
_entity.pdbx_description
1 polymer ?
#
loop_
_entity_poly.entity_id
_entity_poly.type
_entity_poly.pdbx_seq_one_letter_code
_entity_poly.pdbx_strand_id
1 'polypeptide(L)'
;MDDNLYNQLQDQKYQEHEALCKRCGACCGAMEEYPCEHLKKGEDSRYFCDIYEERFGLRKTLSGEPILCVPIRNMLSKTWWGRTQCAYVRHKRRII
;
A
#
# COMPACT_ATOMS: atom_id res chain seq x y z
N MET A 1 -3.78 23.26 -20.88
CA MET A 1 -4.34 22.36 -19.86
C MET A 1 -4.30 23.11 -18.55
N ASP A 2 -5.37 23.09 -17.77
CA ASP A 2 -5.39 23.76 -16.47
C ASP A 2 -4.67 22.85 -15.46
N ASP A 3 -3.40 23.14 -15.19
CA ASP A 3 -2.53 22.32 -14.34
C ASP A 3 -3.09 22.21 -12.90
N ASN A 4 -3.88 23.18 -12.45
CA ASN A 4 -4.50 23.17 -11.13
C ASN A 4 -5.60 22.11 -11.04
N LEU A 5 -6.51 22.07 -12.02
CA LEU A 5 -7.55 21.04 -12.09
C LEU A 5 -6.97 19.62 -12.19
N TYR A 6 -5.90 19.45 -12.98
CA TYR A 6 -5.24 18.16 -13.13
C TYR A 6 -4.65 17.67 -11.79
N ASN A 7 -3.98 18.55 -11.04
CA ASN A 7 -3.41 18.22 -9.73
C ASN A 7 -4.49 17.85 -8.71
N GLN A 8 -5.60 18.60 -8.67
CA GLN A 8 -6.74 18.29 -7.78
C GLN A 8 -7.32 16.91 -8.05
N LEU A 9 -7.49 16.54 -9.33
CA LEU A 9 -7.98 15.22 -9.72
C LEU A 9 -7.00 14.11 -9.33
N GLN A 10 -5.68 14.34 -9.47
CA GLN A 10 -4.66 13.39 -9.05
C GLN A 10 -4.65 13.16 -7.53
N ASP A 11 -4.81 14.22 -6.75
CA ASP A 11 -4.86 14.15 -5.29
C ASP A 11 -6.13 13.47 -4.80
N GLN A 12 -7.28 13.78 -5.40
CA GLN A 12 -8.53 13.08 -5.08
C GLN A 12 -8.41 11.58 -5.37
N LYS A 13 -7.85 11.19 -6.53
CA LYS A 13 -7.62 9.78 -6.86
C LYS A 13 -6.63 9.12 -5.91
N TYR A 14 -5.58 9.84 -5.50
CA TYR A 14 -4.66 9.34 -4.49
C TYR A 14 -5.37 9.03 -3.17
N GLN A 15 -6.17 9.96 -2.66
CA GLN A 15 -6.93 9.77 -1.42
C GLN A 15 -7.94 8.63 -1.54
N GLU A 16 -8.69 8.55 -2.64
CA GLU A 16 -9.61 7.44 -2.92
C GLU A 16 -8.89 6.09 -2.88
N HIS A 17 -7.69 6.01 -3.46
CA HIS A 17 -6.93 4.77 -3.50
C HIS A 17 -6.40 4.36 -2.13
N GLU A 18 -5.89 5.31 -1.35
CA GLU A 18 -5.38 5.04 0.00
C GLU A 18 -6.51 4.73 0.99
N ALA A 19 -7.68 5.37 0.86
CA ALA A 19 -8.86 5.09 1.68
C ALA A 19 -9.38 3.66 1.54
N LEU A 20 -9.12 3.00 0.40
CA LEU A 20 -9.48 1.59 0.19
C LEU A 20 -8.53 0.62 0.91
N CYS A 21 -7.42 1.08 1.47
CA CYS A 21 -6.47 0.24 2.18
C CYS A 21 -7.10 -0.36 3.44
N LYS A 22 -7.29 -1.69 3.46
CA LYS A 22 -7.79 -2.42 4.64
C LYS A 22 -6.70 -2.74 5.67
N ARG A 23 -5.49 -2.21 5.49
CA ARG A 23 -4.31 -2.51 6.32
C ARG A 23 -4.11 -4.01 6.55
N CYS A 24 -4.23 -4.79 5.48
CA CYS A 24 -4.08 -6.26 5.52
C CYS A 24 -2.61 -6.72 5.61
N GLY A 25 -1.64 -5.80 5.57
CA GLY A 25 -0.21 -6.12 5.67
C GLY A 25 0.42 -6.74 4.41
N ALA A 26 -0.37 -7.18 3.42
CA ALA A 26 0.14 -7.86 2.21
C ALA A 26 1.18 -7.04 1.43
N CYS A 27 0.92 -5.75 1.18
CA CYS A 27 1.88 -4.86 0.49
C CYS A 27 3.11 -4.50 1.35
N CYS A 28 3.08 -4.82 2.64
CA CYS A 28 4.16 -4.60 3.59
C CYS A 28 4.93 -5.90 3.90
N GLY A 29 4.64 -6.99 3.17
CA GLY A 29 5.32 -8.27 3.31
C GLY A 29 4.77 -9.19 4.40
N ALA A 30 3.53 -8.99 4.90
CA ALA A 30 2.96 -9.85 5.96
C ALA A 30 2.86 -11.35 5.61
N MET A 31 3.01 -11.70 4.33
CA MET A 31 3.00 -13.07 3.80
C MET A 31 4.39 -13.55 3.38
N GLU A 32 5.41 -12.71 3.58
CA GLU A 32 6.80 -12.97 3.23
C GLU A 32 7.58 -13.32 4.51
N GLU A 33 8.73 -13.99 4.35
CA GLU A 33 9.59 -14.39 5.47
C GLU A 33 10.12 -13.17 6.25
N TYR A 34 10.45 -12.10 5.52
CA TYR A 34 10.99 -10.85 6.08
C TYR A 34 10.11 -9.65 5.70
N PRO A 35 9.04 -9.36 6.46
CA PRO A 35 8.22 -8.17 6.23
C PRO A 35 9.00 -6.87 6.46
N CYS A 36 8.41 -5.75 6.04
CA CYS A 36 8.88 -4.42 6.40
C CYS A 36 9.00 -4.26 7.92
N GLU A 37 10.09 -3.64 8.40
CA GLU A 37 10.40 -3.45 9.83
C GLU A 37 9.32 -2.68 10.60
N HIS A 38 8.60 -1.82 9.87
CA HIS A 38 7.53 -0.96 10.34
C HIS A 38 6.15 -1.64 10.34
N LEU A 39 6.05 -2.87 9.83
CA LEU A 39 4.83 -3.65 9.88
C LEU A 39 4.61 -4.18 11.30
N LYS A 40 3.51 -3.75 11.93
CA LYS A 40 3.08 -4.23 13.25
C LYS A 40 1.77 -4.99 13.15
N LYS A 41 1.60 -5.99 14.00
CA LYS A 41 0.35 -6.72 14.16
C LYS A 41 -0.35 -6.19 15.41
N GLY A 42 -1.58 -5.70 15.25
CA GLY A 42 -2.46 -5.31 16.34
C GLY A 42 -3.19 -6.52 16.94
N GLU A 43 -3.88 -6.28 18.06
CA GLU A 43 -4.58 -7.31 18.84
C GLU A 43 -5.70 -7.99 18.03
N ASP A 44 -6.40 -7.24 17.17
CA ASP A 44 -7.48 -7.74 16.32
C ASP A 44 -7.02 -8.52 15.07
N SER A 45 -5.79 -9.04 15.06
CA SER A 45 -5.14 -9.63 13.87
C SER A 45 -5.03 -8.70 12.65
N ARG A 46 -5.29 -7.40 12.84
CA ARG A 46 -5.07 -6.36 11.83
C ARG A 46 -3.62 -5.94 11.82
N TYR A 47 -3.12 -5.57 10.65
CA TYR A 47 -1.80 -4.99 10.54
C TYR A 47 -1.89 -3.47 10.54
N PHE A 48 -0.80 -2.81 10.94
CA PHE A 48 -0.64 -1.38 10.76
C PHE A 48 0.84 -1.06 10.50
N CYS A 49 1.07 0.11 9.93
CA CYS A 49 2.41 0.66 9.77
C CYS A 49 2.57 1.75 10.83
N ASP A 50 3.59 1.65 11.67
CA ASP A 50 3.84 2.64 12.73
C ASP A 50 4.27 4.00 12.16
N ILE A 51 4.87 4.02 10.98
CA ILE A 51 5.22 5.24 10.22
C ILE A 51 4.26 5.53 9.07
N TYR A 52 2.97 5.18 9.18
CA TYR A 52 2.05 5.22 8.03
C TYR A 52 2.07 6.55 7.27
N GLU A 53 2.03 7.69 7.96
CA GLU A 53 2.03 9.03 7.33
C GLU A 53 3.32 9.32 6.54
N GLU A 54 4.45 8.79 6.99
CA GLU A 54 5.77 9.01 6.39
C GLU A 54 6.24 7.80 5.57
N ARG A 55 5.41 6.77 5.39
CA ARG A 55 5.84 5.43 4.93
C ARG A 55 6.56 5.40 3.59
N PHE A 56 6.28 6.33 2.69
CA PHE A 56 6.81 6.28 1.33
C PHE A 56 8.32 6.49 1.28
N GLY A 57 8.95 5.89 0.27
CA GLY A 57 10.40 5.91 0.08
C GLY A 57 11.06 4.58 0.46
N LEU A 58 12.38 4.62 0.58
CA LEU A 58 13.20 3.45 0.86
C LEU A 58 13.08 3.09 2.35
N ARG A 59 12.73 1.83 2.63
CA ARG A 59 12.61 1.23 3.97
C ARG A 59 13.41 -0.07 4.00
N LYS A 60 13.41 -0.76 5.14
CA LYS A 60 14.06 -2.06 5.27
C LYS A 60 13.09 -3.15 5.72
N THR A 61 13.36 -4.36 5.30
CA THR A 61 12.76 -5.57 5.87
C THR A 61 13.40 -5.90 7.21
N LEU A 62 12.82 -6.86 7.95
CA LEU A 62 13.44 -7.40 9.16
C LEU A 62 14.82 -8.06 8.92
N SER A 63 15.11 -8.53 7.69
CA SER A 63 16.44 -9.02 7.30
C SER A 63 17.43 -7.90 6.95
N GLY A 64 16.97 -6.64 6.90
CA GLY A 64 17.78 -5.49 6.50
C GLY A 64 17.82 -5.22 5.00
N GLU A 65 17.09 -5.99 4.19
CA GLU A 65 16.99 -5.80 2.74
C GLU A 65 16.17 -4.55 2.40
N PRO A 66 16.56 -3.79 1.36
CA PRO A 66 15.83 -2.59 0.97
C PRO A 66 14.47 -2.92 0.35
N ILE A 67 13.42 -2.22 0.79
CA ILE A 67 12.08 -2.27 0.20
C ILE A 67 11.61 -0.86 -0.13
N LEU A 68 10.95 -0.70 -1.29
CA LEU A 68 10.40 0.59 -1.70
C LEU A 68 8.92 0.67 -1.34
N CYS A 69 8.59 1.46 -0.32
CA CYS A 69 7.21 1.77 0.03
C CYS A 69 6.68 2.86 -0.91
N VAL A 70 5.59 2.55 -1.61
CA VAL A 70 4.97 3.43 -2.60
C VAL A 70 3.46 3.55 -2.38
N PRO A 71 2.80 4.58 -2.91
CA PRO A 71 1.33 4.65 -2.95
C PRO A 71 0.72 3.40 -3.57
N ILE A 72 -0.47 2.99 -3.11
CA ILE A 72 -1.17 1.79 -3.58
C ILE A 72 -1.33 1.81 -5.10
N ARG A 73 -1.59 2.98 -5.69
CA ARG A 73 -1.73 3.15 -7.14
C ARG A 73 -0.50 2.67 -7.93
N ASN A 74 0.70 2.79 -7.33
CA ASN A 74 1.97 2.38 -7.92
C ASN A 74 2.23 0.88 -7.79
N MET A 75 1.52 0.18 -6.89
CA MET A 75 1.61 -1.26 -6.74
C MET A 75 0.78 -2.00 -7.80
N LEU A 76 -0.29 -1.40 -8.31
CA LEU A 76 -1.33 -2.08 -9.08
C LEU A 76 -0.87 -2.81 -10.34
N SER A 77 0.13 -2.24 -11.03
CA SER A 77 0.71 -2.80 -12.24
C SER A 77 1.74 -3.90 -11.95
N LYS A 78 2.11 -4.11 -10.69
CA LYS A 78 3.09 -5.10 -10.27
C LYS A 78 2.41 -6.39 -9.82
N THR A 79 3.19 -7.47 -9.75
CA THR A 79 2.82 -8.72 -9.10
C THR A 79 3.53 -8.78 -7.75
N TRP A 80 2.79 -9.10 -6.68
CA TRP A 80 3.32 -9.25 -5.32
C TRP A 80 2.48 -10.25 -4.51
N TRP A 81 3.04 -10.78 -3.43
CA TRP A 81 2.35 -11.73 -2.55
C TRP A 81 1.15 -11.06 -1.87
N GLY A 82 -0.01 -11.72 -1.92
CA GLY A 82 -1.26 -11.17 -1.38
C GLY A 82 -1.96 -10.14 -2.28
N ARG A 83 -1.50 -9.91 -3.52
CA ARG A 83 -2.16 -9.02 -4.51
C ARG A 83 -3.65 -9.33 -4.69
N THR A 84 -4.01 -10.61 -4.77
CA THR A 84 -5.41 -11.06 -4.96
C THR A 84 -6.32 -10.69 -3.79
N GLN A 85 -5.76 -10.49 -2.59
CA GLN A 85 -6.48 -10.12 -1.38
C GLN A 85 -6.58 -8.61 -1.18
N CYS A 86 -5.79 -7.82 -1.93
CA CYS A 86 -5.82 -6.36 -1.87
C CYS A 86 -7.22 -5.83 -2.24
N ALA A 87 -7.84 -5.11 -1.30
CA ALA A 87 -9.17 -4.54 -1.47
C ALA A 87 -9.26 -3.65 -2.72
N TYR A 88 -8.19 -2.91 -3.01
CA TYR A 88 -8.11 -2.09 -4.19
C TYR A 88 -8.14 -2.90 -5.49
N VAL A 89 -7.28 -3.91 -5.62
CA VAL A 89 -7.21 -4.76 -6.83
C VAL A 89 -8.56 -5.45 -7.07
N ARG A 90 -9.23 -5.87 -6.00
CA ARG A 90 -10.57 -6.43 -6.06
C ARG A 90 -11.64 -5.41 -6.45
N HIS A 91 -11.54 -4.17 -5.97
CA HIS A 91 -12.48 -3.10 -6.32
C HIS A 91 -12.40 -2.78 -7.83
N LYS A 92 -11.19 -2.67 -8.40
CA LYS A 92 -11.03 -2.45 -9.85
C LYS A 92 -11.57 -3.59 -10.71
N ARG A 93 -11.45 -4.84 -10.28
CA ARG A 93 -11.99 -6.00 -11.01
C ARG A 93 -13.52 -6.04 -11.08
N ARG A 94 -14.23 -5.25 -10.27
CA ARG A 94 -15.71 -5.19 -10.26
C ARG A 94 -16.28 -4.11 -11.18
N ILE A 95 -15.43 -3.30 -11.80
CA ILE A 95 -15.81 -2.15 -12.65
C ILE A 95 -15.46 -2.44 -14.13
N ILE A 96 -15.11 -3.69 -14.46
CA ILE A 96 -14.83 -4.16 -15.82
C ILE A 96 -15.84 -5.26 -16.15
#